data_AF-A0A5C8EZB6-F1
#
_entry.id   AF-A0A5C8EZB6-F1
#
_cell.length_a   1.000
_cell.length_b   1.000
_cell.length_c   1.000
_cell.angle_alpha   90.00
_cell.angle_beta   90.00
_cell.angle_gamma   90.00
#
_symmetry.space_group_name_H-M   'P 1'
#
loop_
_entity.id
_entity.type
_entity.pdbx_description
1 polymer ?
#
loop_
_entity_poly.entity_id
_entity_poly.type
_entity_poly.pdbx_seq_one_letter_code
_entity_poly.pdbx_strand_id
1 'polypeptide(L)'
;MKSLKPTKYIINPPYENNNPIKFTKQALEYLEPNGKLIIIMPRTTLKNNLNETKQILKNAKLDFIIKMPEKLFREQSRTVNTAIFGFTKTKHQPQDRTIFYTLKDDGLVNIQHKGRVDKFNKWQSIKNEIMDIIISSQEKYQKRILDDDRNLDLIGVRDTKDDEITLGEIFNFEKGSLASEASQDGEYTFITASEDFKTHTNATHNCEALIYAVGTGGSLGRCHYFNGKFIASNLCLILTPKNKDEIEMKFYAKYLNMLIEQIVEDLADGAAKPTIKENELKKYKIKSINKDKQK
;
A
#
# COMPACT_ATOMS: atom_id res chain seq x y z
N MET A 1 -11.46 35.46 -5.77
CA MET A 1 -10.38 34.70 -5.10
C MET A 1 -8.98 35.03 -5.61
N LYS A 2 -8.69 35.07 -6.93
CA LYS A 2 -7.35 35.47 -7.43
C LYS A 2 -6.85 36.82 -6.90
N SER A 3 -7.75 37.77 -6.67
CA SER A 3 -7.43 39.08 -6.07
C SER A 3 -6.88 39.01 -4.64
N LEU A 4 -7.13 37.92 -3.92
CA LEU A 4 -6.69 37.73 -2.53
C LEU A 4 -5.26 37.18 -2.42
N LYS A 5 -4.64 36.76 -3.54
CA LYS A 5 -3.27 36.20 -3.61
C LYS A 5 -2.98 35.17 -2.51
N PRO A 6 -3.77 34.09 -2.42
CA PRO A 6 -3.67 33.12 -1.33
C PRO A 6 -2.35 32.34 -1.43
N THR A 7 -1.64 32.18 -0.32
CA THR A 7 -0.38 31.41 -0.25
C THR A 7 -0.54 30.07 0.47
N LYS A 8 -1.69 29.83 1.11
CA LYS A 8 -1.98 28.60 1.85
C LYS A 8 -3.43 28.18 1.64
N TYR A 9 -3.65 26.90 1.35
CA TYR A 9 -4.96 26.25 1.38
C TYR A 9 -4.93 25.00 2.24
N ILE A 10 -5.95 24.82 3.06
CA ILE A 10 -6.20 23.59 3.83
C ILE A 10 -7.65 23.21 3.57
N ILE A 11 -7.90 22.11 2.87
CA ILE A 11 -9.24 21.75 2.41
C ILE A 11 -9.57 20.27 2.60
N ASN A 12 -10.84 19.99 2.85
CA ASN A 12 -11.43 18.67 2.86
C ASN A 12 -12.58 18.67 1.84
N PRO A 13 -12.31 18.46 0.53
CA PRO A 13 -13.32 18.50 -0.51
C PRO A 13 -14.36 17.38 -0.34
N PRO A 14 -15.56 17.51 -0.92
CA PRO A 14 -16.47 16.39 -1.07
C PRO A 14 -15.80 15.27 -1.89
N TYR A 15 -16.04 14.00 -1.54
CA TYR A 15 -15.35 12.87 -2.17
C TYR A 15 -16.06 12.31 -3.42
N GLU A 16 -17.35 12.60 -3.58
CA GLU A 16 -18.17 12.18 -4.72
C GLU A 16 -17.73 12.78 -6.07
N ASN A 17 -18.15 12.17 -7.19
CA ASN A 17 -18.10 12.76 -8.55
C ASN A 17 -16.72 13.25 -9.04
N ASN A 18 -15.63 12.59 -8.61
CA ASN A 18 -14.25 13.02 -8.86
C ASN A 18 -13.96 14.45 -8.36
N ASN A 19 -14.73 14.95 -7.40
CA ASN A 19 -14.49 16.26 -6.83
C ASN A 19 -13.10 16.40 -6.20
N PRO A 20 -12.52 15.41 -5.49
CA PRO A 20 -11.22 15.59 -4.87
C PRO A 20 -10.11 16.05 -5.82
N ILE A 21 -10.02 15.43 -7.00
CA ILE A 21 -9.01 15.80 -8.00
C ILE A 21 -9.32 17.16 -8.66
N LYS A 22 -10.60 17.47 -8.88
CA LYS A 22 -11.05 18.77 -9.43
C LYS A 22 -10.74 19.92 -8.48
N PHE A 23 -11.06 19.77 -7.20
CA PHE A 23 -10.75 20.73 -6.15
C PHE A 23 -9.24 20.89 -5.97
N THR A 24 -8.46 19.82 -6.09
CA THR A 24 -6.99 19.90 -6.09
C THR A 24 -6.48 20.81 -7.20
N LYS A 25 -6.92 20.58 -8.45
CA LYS A 25 -6.54 21.43 -9.60
C LYS A 25 -6.93 22.89 -9.39
N GLN A 26 -8.17 23.13 -8.97
CA GLN A 26 -8.71 24.48 -8.79
C GLN A 26 -7.99 25.24 -7.66
N ALA A 27 -7.72 24.57 -6.54
CA ALA A 27 -6.96 25.16 -5.44
C ALA A 27 -5.55 25.55 -5.88
N LEU A 28 -4.85 24.67 -6.61
CA LEU A 28 -3.53 24.96 -7.17
C LEU A 28 -3.57 26.09 -8.20
N GLU A 29 -4.64 26.23 -8.99
CA GLU A 29 -4.78 27.33 -9.95
C GLU A 29 -4.81 28.70 -9.24
N TYR A 30 -5.56 28.81 -8.15
CA TYR A 30 -5.72 30.06 -7.41
C TYR A 30 -4.59 30.39 -6.44
N LEU A 31 -3.81 29.39 -6.03
CA LEU A 31 -2.70 29.55 -5.10
C LEU A 31 -1.57 30.38 -5.73
N GLU A 32 -0.89 31.22 -4.97
CA GLU A 32 0.28 31.95 -5.47
C GLU A 32 1.47 31.01 -5.70
N PRO A 33 2.45 31.37 -6.56
CA PRO A 33 3.69 30.59 -6.72
C PRO A 33 4.35 30.28 -5.38
N ASN A 34 4.85 29.05 -5.23
CA ASN A 34 5.40 28.49 -3.97
C ASN A 34 4.41 28.38 -2.79
N GLY A 35 3.14 28.73 -3.00
CA GLY A 35 2.10 28.51 -2.00
C GLY A 35 1.89 27.02 -1.71
N LYS A 36 1.29 26.73 -0.56
CA LYS A 36 1.09 25.36 -0.05
C LYS A 36 -0.39 24.97 -0.06
N LEU A 37 -0.68 23.76 -0.53
CA LEU A 37 -1.99 23.13 -0.44
C LEU A 37 -1.88 21.89 0.44
N ILE A 38 -2.69 21.82 1.50
CA ILE A 38 -2.93 20.62 2.29
C ILE A 38 -4.36 20.17 1.98
N ILE A 39 -4.52 18.94 1.52
CA ILE A 39 -5.82 18.41 1.14
C ILE A 39 -6.03 17.00 1.69
N ILE A 40 -7.20 16.74 2.28
CA ILE A 40 -7.62 15.40 2.69
C ILE A 40 -8.49 14.82 1.57
N MET A 41 -8.14 13.63 1.08
CA MET A 41 -8.92 12.94 0.04
C MET A 41 -8.70 11.42 0.10
N PRO A 42 -9.51 10.61 -0.61
CA PRO A 42 -9.28 9.16 -0.69
C PRO A 42 -7.85 8.84 -1.14
N ARG A 43 -7.25 7.79 -0.54
CA ARG A 43 -5.85 7.39 -0.83
C ARG A 43 -5.62 7.12 -2.32
N THR A 44 -6.64 6.62 -3.01
CA THR A 44 -6.57 6.24 -4.42
C THR A 44 -6.85 7.40 -5.38
N THR A 45 -7.16 8.61 -4.90
CA THR A 45 -7.58 9.72 -5.78
C THR A 45 -6.57 10.01 -6.89
N LEU A 46 -5.29 10.16 -6.57
CA LEU A 46 -4.26 10.42 -7.58
C LEU A 46 -4.09 9.21 -8.53
N LYS A 47 -4.06 7.99 -7.96
CA LYS A 47 -3.90 6.75 -8.72
C LYS A 47 -5.05 6.50 -9.71
N ASN A 48 -6.28 6.81 -9.33
CA ASN A 48 -7.46 6.63 -10.16
C ASN A 48 -7.62 7.73 -11.23
N ASN A 49 -6.85 8.83 -11.13
CA ASN A 49 -6.91 9.99 -12.02
C ASN A 49 -5.50 10.32 -12.55
N LEU A 50 -4.85 9.36 -13.23
CA LEU A 50 -3.44 9.48 -13.65
C LEU A 50 -3.20 10.66 -14.60
N ASN A 51 -4.13 10.93 -15.51
CA ASN A 51 -4.00 12.03 -16.47
C ASN A 51 -4.03 13.39 -15.78
N GLU A 52 -4.99 13.56 -14.87
CA GLU A 52 -5.14 14.72 -14.01
C GLU A 52 -3.94 14.91 -13.10
N THR A 53 -3.45 13.81 -12.51
CA THR A 53 -2.28 13.82 -11.64
C THR A 53 -1.03 14.25 -12.40
N LYS A 54 -0.81 13.73 -13.61
CA LYS A 54 0.29 14.20 -14.49
C LYS A 54 0.18 15.69 -14.81
N GLN A 55 -1.03 16.24 -14.98
CA GLN A 55 -1.23 17.67 -15.19
C GLN A 55 -0.94 18.48 -13.92
N ILE A 56 -1.36 18.00 -12.75
CA ILE A 56 -1.06 18.62 -11.45
C ILE A 56 0.45 18.69 -11.26
N LEU A 57 1.19 17.59 -11.50
CA LEU A 57 2.63 17.52 -11.28
C LEU A 57 3.45 18.45 -12.19
N LYS A 58 2.88 18.91 -13.32
CA LYS A 58 3.50 19.95 -14.16
C LYS A 58 3.56 21.31 -13.45
N ASN A 59 2.68 21.56 -12.49
CA ASN A 59 2.47 22.86 -11.85
C ASN A 59 2.60 22.82 -10.32
N ALA A 60 2.66 21.63 -9.73
CA ALA A 60 2.73 21.44 -8.29
C ALA A 60 3.62 20.24 -7.92
N LYS A 61 4.45 20.41 -6.89
CA LYS A 61 5.28 19.38 -6.29
C LYS A 61 4.45 18.70 -5.21
N LEU A 62 4.38 17.36 -5.24
CA LEU A 62 3.85 16.57 -4.15
C LEU A 62 4.92 16.40 -3.07
N ASP A 63 4.74 17.07 -1.93
CA ASP A 63 5.70 17.08 -0.83
C ASP A 63 5.55 15.84 0.06
N PHE A 64 4.30 15.49 0.42
CA PHE A 64 4.03 14.35 1.30
C PHE A 64 2.66 13.73 1.07
N ILE A 65 2.55 12.45 1.43
CA ILE A 65 1.32 11.67 1.55
C ILE A 65 1.32 11.02 2.94
N ILE A 66 0.33 11.38 3.77
CA ILE A 66 0.11 10.79 5.08
C ILE A 66 -1.13 9.92 5.01
N LYS A 67 -0.98 8.60 4.95
CA LYS A 67 -2.10 7.67 5.07
C LYS A 67 -2.67 7.79 6.49
N MET A 68 -3.94 8.14 6.60
CA MET A 68 -4.60 8.31 7.90
C MET A 68 -5.14 6.98 8.42
N PRO A 69 -5.43 6.85 9.73
CA PRO A 69 -6.08 5.65 10.27
C PRO A 69 -7.35 5.27 9.50
N GLU A 70 -7.66 3.98 9.49
CA GLU A 70 -8.88 3.48 8.85
C GLU A 70 -10.14 3.89 9.63
N LYS A 71 -11.30 3.88 8.97
CA LYS A 71 -12.62 4.12 9.61
C LYS A 71 -12.79 5.51 10.25
N LEU A 72 -11.98 6.49 9.85
CA LEU A 72 -12.12 7.89 10.27
C LEU A 72 -13.30 8.59 9.59
N PHE A 73 -13.43 8.40 8.27
CA PHE A 73 -14.44 9.04 7.46
C PHE A 73 -15.45 8.01 6.93
N ARG A 74 -16.73 8.39 6.96
CA ARG A 74 -17.84 7.61 6.40
C ARG A 74 -18.52 8.45 5.33
N GLU A 75 -18.73 7.87 4.17
CA GLU A 75 -19.48 8.47 3.06
C GLU A 75 -20.58 7.50 2.67
N GLN A 76 -21.85 7.93 2.74
CA GLN A 76 -23.03 7.10 2.39
C GLN A 76 -22.97 5.68 3.00
N SER A 77 -22.60 5.56 4.29
CA SER A 77 -22.43 4.30 5.03
C SER A 77 -21.27 3.39 4.60
N ARG A 78 -20.42 3.81 3.65
CA ARG A 78 -19.15 3.14 3.31
C ARG A 78 -17.98 3.85 3.97
N THR A 79 -16.99 3.05 4.40
CA THR A 79 -15.76 3.61 4.95
C THR A 79 -14.86 4.07 3.81
N VAL A 80 -14.37 5.31 3.91
CA VAL A 80 -13.41 5.86 2.94
C VAL A 80 -12.04 5.93 3.59
N ASN A 81 -11.08 5.21 3.01
CA ASN A 81 -9.68 5.30 3.41
C ASN A 81 -9.07 6.58 2.82
N THR A 82 -8.73 7.53 3.69
CA THR A 82 -8.20 8.84 3.31
C THR A 82 -6.70 8.96 3.55
N ALA A 83 -6.10 9.94 2.90
CA ALA A 83 -4.77 10.44 3.18
C ALA A 83 -4.77 11.97 3.16
N ILE A 84 -3.81 12.57 3.86
CA ILE A 84 -3.47 13.98 3.77
C ILE A 84 -2.37 14.11 2.72
N PHE A 85 -2.59 14.98 1.73
CA PHE A 85 -1.64 15.28 0.68
C PHE A 85 -1.15 16.71 0.84
N GLY A 86 0.17 16.89 0.81
CA GLY A 86 0.82 18.20 0.81
C GLY A 86 1.37 18.52 -0.57
N PHE A 87 1.00 19.68 -1.12
CA PHE A 87 1.54 20.18 -2.37
C PHE A 87 2.15 21.57 -2.22
N THR A 88 3.18 21.84 -3.02
CA THR A 88 3.73 23.18 -3.26
C THR A 88 3.46 23.59 -4.69
N LYS A 89 3.01 24.83 -4.94
CA LYS A 89 2.82 25.35 -6.31
C LYS A 89 4.16 25.68 -6.98
N THR A 90 4.86 24.64 -7.38
CA THR A 90 6.05 24.63 -8.21
C THR A 90 6.07 23.33 -9.01
N LYS A 91 6.69 23.29 -10.18
CA LYS A 91 6.74 22.05 -10.99
C LYS A 91 7.44 20.93 -10.22
N HIS A 92 6.85 19.74 -10.19
CA HIS A 92 7.52 18.54 -9.66
C HIS A 92 8.62 18.10 -10.62
N GLN A 93 9.83 17.94 -10.09
CA GLN A 93 11.00 17.50 -10.86
C GLN A 93 11.24 16.00 -10.68
N PRO A 94 11.90 15.31 -11.65
CA PRO A 94 12.19 13.88 -11.53
C PRO A 94 12.96 13.48 -10.27
N GLN A 95 13.86 14.35 -9.81
CA GLN A 95 14.67 14.14 -8.60
C GLN A 95 13.94 14.52 -7.30
N ASP A 96 12.75 15.14 -7.39
CA ASP A 96 11.99 15.46 -6.19
C ASP A 96 11.57 14.17 -5.48
N ARG A 97 11.67 14.21 -4.15
CA ARG A 97 11.21 13.13 -3.28
C ARG A 97 9.93 13.56 -2.58
N THR A 98 9.04 12.61 -2.42
CA THR A 98 7.79 12.71 -1.67
C THR A 98 7.92 11.88 -0.41
N ILE A 99 7.48 12.44 0.72
CA ILE A 99 7.41 11.71 2.00
C ILE A 99 6.15 10.84 2.00
N PHE A 100 6.31 9.54 2.26
CA PHE A 100 5.24 8.58 2.46
C PHE A 100 5.22 8.16 3.92
N TYR A 101 4.14 8.49 4.63
CA TYR A 101 3.98 8.12 6.04
C TYR A 101 2.62 7.46 6.29
N THR A 102 2.61 6.38 7.07
CA THR A 102 1.39 5.71 7.49
C THR A 102 1.10 5.96 8.96
N LEU A 103 0.11 6.82 9.24
CA LEU A 103 -0.43 7.00 10.57
C LEU A 103 -1.39 5.84 10.87
N LYS A 104 -0.88 4.77 11.49
CA LYS A 104 -1.66 3.57 11.83
C LYS A 104 -2.70 3.86 12.93
N ASP A 105 -2.29 4.59 13.96
CA ASP A 105 -3.12 4.99 15.11
C ASP A 105 -2.83 6.47 15.43
N ASP A 106 -3.87 7.28 15.59
CA ASP A 106 -3.77 8.69 16.00
C ASP A 106 -3.90 8.87 17.53
N GLY A 107 -4.11 7.79 18.27
CA GLY A 107 -4.28 7.77 19.73
C GLY A 107 -5.65 8.27 20.20
N LEU A 108 -6.53 8.70 19.28
CA LEU A 108 -7.84 9.22 19.61
C LEU A 108 -8.86 8.09 19.72
N VAL A 109 -9.71 8.16 20.74
CA VAL A 109 -10.80 7.22 20.97
C VAL A 109 -12.16 7.86 20.72
N ASN A 110 -13.09 7.10 20.14
CA ASN A 110 -14.47 7.56 19.96
C ASN A 110 -15.22 7.50 21.29
N ILE A 111 -15.73 8.64 21.74
CA ILE A 111 -16.65 8.75 22.87
C ILE A 111 -18.00 9.24 22.34
N GLN A 112 -19.06 8.54 22.74
CA GLN A 112 -20.43 8.88 22.38
C GLN A 112 -20.71 10.36 22.73
N HIS A 113 -21.31 11.10 21.79
CA HIS A 113 -21.62 12.54 21.90
C HIS A 113 -20.41 13.51 21.99
N LYS A 114 -19.17 13.03 22.12
CA LYS A 114 -17.96 13.87 22.12
C LYS A 114 -17.10 13.71 20.86
N GLY A 115 -17.36 12.67 20.06
CA GLY A 115 -16.55 12.35 18.89
C GLY A 115 -15.22 11.72 19.29
N ARG A 116 -14.16 11.95 18.50
CA ARG A 116 -12.80 11.45 18.77
C ARG A 116 -12.11 12.35 19.78
N VAL A 117 -11.60 11.78 20.87
CA VAL A 117 -10.89 12.52 21.92
C VAL A 117 -9.57 11.85 22.29
N ASP A 118 -8.59 12.65 22.71
CA ASP A 118 -7.31 12.15 23.21
C ASP A 118 -7.39 11.76 24.69
N LYS A 119 -8.09 10.66 24.99
CA LYS A 119 -8.32 10.20 26.37
C LYS A 119 -7.02 9.81 27.09
N PHE A 120 -6.01 9.38 26.33
CA PHE A 120 -4.78 8.80 26.87
C PHE A 120 -3.56 9.71 26.69
N ASN A 121 -3.77 10.98 26.32
CA ASN A 121 -2.71 11.97 26.07
C ASN A 121 -1.63 11.49 25.07
N LYS A 122 -2.03 10.68 24.08
CA LYS A 122 -1.12 10.11 23.08
C LYS A 122 -0.91 11.03 21.89
N TRP A 123 -1.87 11.90 21.58
CA TRP A 123 -1.87 12.71 20.37
C TRP A 123 -0.63 13.60 20.27
N GLN A 124 -0.22 14.23 21.37
CA GLN A 124 0.91 15.16 21.35
C GLN A 124 2.22 14.48 20.94
N SER A 125 2.46 13.25 21.42
CA SER A 125 3.64 12.47 21.03
C SER A 125 3.60 12.06 19.55
N ILE A 126 2.45 11.54 19.10
CA ILE A 126 2.23 11.12 17.72
C ILE A 126 2.37 12.31 16.76
N LYS A 127 1.79 13.46 17.12
CA LYS A 127 1.91 14.70 16.37
C LYS A 127 3.37 15.13 16.24
N ASN A 128 4.14 15.11 17.34
CA ASN A 128 5.54 15.49 17.32
C ASN A 128 6.37 14.59 16.39
N GLU A 129 6.13 13.28 16.41
CA GLU A 129 6.77 12.32 15.49
C GLU A 129 6.46 12.65 14.02
N ILE A 130 5.18 12.85 13.68
CA ILE A 130 4.78 13.20 12.30
C ILE A 130 5.44 14.52 11.87
N MET A 131 5.41 15.53 12.74
CA MET A 131 5.99 16.83 12.45
C MET A 131 7.50 16.73 12.26
N ASP A 132 8.20 15.96 13.08
CA ASP A 132 9.63 15.71 12.93
C ASP A 132 9.93 15.06 11.57
N ILE A 133 9.19 14.00 11.20
CA ILE A 133 9.35 13.31 9.92
C ILE A 133 9.21 14.27 8.73
N ILE A 134 8.18 15.12 8.75
CA ILE A 134 7.87 16.05 7.65
C ILE A 134 8.85 17.21 7.61
N ILE A 135 9.17 17.82 8.77
CA ILE A 135 10.04 19.00 8.85
C ILE A 135 11.50 18.62 8.58
N SER A 136 12.00 17.58 9.26
CA SER A 136 13.37 17.10 9.08
C SER A 136 13.58 16.37 7.76
N SER A 137 12.49 16.04 7.05
CA SER A 137 12.52 15.26 5.82
C SER A 137 13.36 14.00 6.01
N GLN A 138 13.00 13.13 6.94
CA GLN A 138 13.78 11.91 7.20
C GLN A 138 13.85 11.03 5.94
N GLU A 139 15.07 10.70 5.50
CA GLU A 139 15.31 9.98 4.24
C GLU A 139 14.53 8.67 4.12
N LYS A 140 14.36 7.94 5.23
CA LYS A 140 13.68 6.64 5.26
C LYS A 140 12.21 6.67 4.79
N TYR A 141 11.56 7.84 4.85
CA TYR A 141 10.17 8.01 4.36
C TYR A 141 10.10 8.63 2.98
N GLN A 142 11.24 9.00 2.38
CA GLN A 142 11.28 9.72 1.12
C GLN A 142 11.49 8.77 -0.05
N LYS A 143 10.59 8.82 -1.03
CA LYS A 143 10.73 8.12 -2.31
C LYS A 143 10.53 9.10 -3.46
N ARG A 144 11.23 8.92 -4.58
CA ARG A 144 10.85 9.60 -5.83
C ARG A 144 9.48 9.09 -6.27
N ILE A 145 8.73 9.85 -7.05
CA ILE A 145 7.47 9.37 -7.65
C ILE A 145 7.54 9.29 -9.18
N LEU A 146 8.66 9.71 -9.76
CA LEU A 146 8.96 9.60 -11.18
C LEU A 146 10.22 8.73 -11.33
N ASP A 147 10.13 7.68 -12.14
CA ASP A 147 11.29 6.87 -12.49
C ASP A 147 12.16 7.61 -13.53
N ASP A 148 13.26 6.99 -13.93
CA ASP A 148 14.22 7.60 -14.85
C ASP A 148 13.62 7.81 -16.26
N ASP A 149 12.62 7.00 -16.63
CA ASP A 149 11.81 7.12 -17.85
C ASP A 149 10.61 8.07 -17.70
N ARG A 150 10.46 8.72 -16.53
CA ARG A 150 9.37 9.64 -16.16
C ARG A 150 7.99 8.98 -16.05
N ASN A 151 7.93 7.67 -15.81
CA ASN A 151 6.71 7.00 -15.41
C ASN A 151 6.37 7.33 -13.95
N LEU A 152 5.08 7.48 -13.67
CA LEU A 152 4.57 7.88 -12.36
C LEU A 152 4.28 6.66 -11.48
N ASP A 153 4.91 6.59 -10.31
CA ASP A 153 4.61 5.62 -9.25
C ASP A 153 4.24 6.36 -7.94
N LEU A 154 2.96 6.27 -7.57
CA LEU A 154 2.39 6.91 -6.39
C LEU A 154 2.53 6.08 -5.10
N ILE A 155 3.22 4.94 -5.16
CA ILE A 155 3.66 4.15 -4.00
C ILE A 155 5.16 4.46 -3.70
N GLY A 156 5.78 5.23 -4.60
CA GLY A 156 7.14 5.67 -4.56
C GLY A 156 8.06 4.73 -5.34
N VAL A 157 8.79 5.32 -6.27
CA VAL A 157 9.87 4.70 -7.01
C VAL A 157 10.93 4.27 -6.03
N ARG A 158 11.29 3.01 -6.13
CA ARG A 158 12.44 2.47 -5.42
C ARG A 158 13.66 2.97 -6.14
N ASP A 159 14.58 3.59 -5.41
CA ASP A 159 15.86 3.97 -5.98
C ASP A 159 16.54 2.69 -6.44
N THR A 160 16.59 2.56 -7.75
CA THR A 160 17.16 1.45 -8.50
C THR A 160 18.60 1.25 -8.05
N LYS A 161 18.85 0.16 -7.33
CA LYS A 161 20.07 -0.60 -7.55
C LYS A 161 19.73 -1.58 -8.66
N ASP A 162 20.64 -1.80 -9.61
CA ASP A 162 20.49 -2.67 -10.79
C ASP A 162 20.09 -4.14 -10.50
N ASP A 163 19.72 -4.47 -9.26
CA ASP A 163 19.34 -5.77 -8.76
C ASP A 163 17.87 -5.74 -8.27
N GLU A 164 16.89 -5.33 -9.08
CA GLU A 164 15.46 -5.52 -8.75
C GLU A 164 14.77 -6.41 -9.78
N ILE A 165 13.86 -7.25 -9.30
CA ILE A 165 13.05 -8.17 -10.10
C ILE A 165 11.63 -8.16 -9.57
N THR A 166 10.64 -8.23 -10.45
CA THR A 166 9.24 -8.32 -10.01
C THR A 166 8.89 -9.74 -9.57
N LEU A 167 7.96 -9.88 -8.62
CA LEU A 167 7.46 -11.20 -8.25
C LEU A 167 6.83 -11.93 -9.45
N GLY A 168 6.24 -11.20 -10.40
CA GLY A 168 5.69 -11.73 -11.64
C GLY A 168 6.75 -12.25 -12.62
N GLU A 169 8.00 -11.82 -12.53
CA GLU A 169 9.12 -12.37 -13.31
C GLU A 169 9.64 -13.69 -12.71
N ILE A 170 9.56 -13.84 -11.38
CA ILE A 170 10.07 -15.01 -10.65
C ILE A 170 9.00 -16.13 -10.57
N PHE A 171 7.74 -15.76 -10.37
CA PHE A 171 6.67 -16.71 -10.04
C PHE A 171 5.51 -16.69 -11.05
N ASN A 172 4.91 -17.85 -11.25
CA ASN A 172 3.55 -17.99 -11.75
C ASN A 172 2.58 -17.84 -10.56
N PHE A 173 1.41 -17.26 -10.81
CA PHE A 173 0.40 -17.00 -9.78
C PHE A 173 -0.90 -17.72 -10.15
N GLU A 174 -1.47 -18.40 -9.18
CA GLU A 174 -2.80 -19.02 -9.26
C GLU A 174 -3.58 -18.69 -7.98
N LYS A 175 -4.89 -18.48 -8.08
CA LYS A 175 -5.72 -18.25 -6.90
C LYS A 175 -6.17 -19.57 -6.29
N GLY A 176 -6.09 -19.70 -4.97
CA GLY A 176 -6.69 -20.84 -4.28
C GLY A 176 -8.21 -20.90 -4.49
N SER A 177 -8.79 -22.07 -4.26
CA SER A 177 -10.19 -22.35 -4.65
C SER A 177 -11.12 -22.54 -3.45
N LEU A 178 -10.61 -23.00 -2.30
CA LEU A 178 -11.45 -23.47 -1.20
C LEU A 178 -11.75 -22.37 -0.16
N ALA A 179 -12.98 -22.28 0.34
CA ALA A 179 -13.31 -21.38 1.45
C ALA A 179 -12.58 -21.83 2.74
N SER A 180 -12.08 -20.89 3.54
CA SER A 180 -11.27 -21.20 4.74
C SER A 180 -12.04 -22.00 5.81
N GLU A 181 -13.37 -21.91 5.82
CA GLU A 181 -14.27 -22.65 6.71
C GLU A 181 -14.57 -24.07 6.22
N ALA A 182 -14.31 -24.38 4.95
CA ALA A 182 -14.62 -25.67 4.34
C ALA A 182 -13.55 -26.75 4.63
N SER A 183 -12.93 -26.71 5.80
CA SER A 183 -11.99 -27.75 6.22
C SER A 183 -12.73 -29.05 6.54
N GLN A 184 -12.13 -30.18 6.17
CA GLN A 184 -12.66 -31.51 6.44
C GLN A 184 -11.50 -32.42 6.85
N ASP A 185 -11.69 -33.24 7.89
CA ASP A 185 -10.67 -34.22 8.28
C ASP A 185 -10.38 -35.15 7.10
N GLY A 186 -9.11 -35.25 6.73
CA GLY A 186 -8.66 -35.95 5.54
C GLY A 186 -7.14 -36.00 5.42
N GLU A 187 -6.65 -36.67 4.39
CA GLU A 187 -5.22 -36.99 4.24
C GLU A 187 -4.40 -35.87 3.59
N TYR A 188 -5.05 -34.88 2.97
CA TYR A 188 -4.36 -33.82 2.24
C TYR A 188 -4.28 -32.53 3.05
N THR A 189 -3.17 -31.81 2.88
CA THR A 189 -2.97 -30.51 3.54
C THR A 189 -3.87 -29.44 2.92
N PHE A 190 -4.63 -28.74 3.77
CA PHE A 190 -5.38 -27.55 3.41
C PHE A 190 -4.69 -26.31 3.98
N ILE A 191 -4.12 -25.51 3.07
CA ILE A 191 -3.36 -24.32 3.45
C ILE A 191 -4.27 -23.10 3.35
N THR A 192 -4.44 -22.40 4.48
CA THR A 192 -5.20 -21.15 4.56
C THR A 192 -4.28 -19.98 4.90
N ALA A 193 -4.84 -18.79 5.15
CA ALA A 193 -4.05 -17.65 5.61
C ALA A 193 -3.60 -17.80 7.09
N SER A 194 -4.12 -18.77 7.85
CA SER A 194 -3.68 -19.03 9.24
C SER A 194 -2.26 -19.58 9.30
N GLU A 195 -1.64 -19.47 10.48
CA GLU A 195 -0.32 -20.06 10.73
C GLU A 195 -0.36 -21.59 10.64
N ASP A 196 -1.40 -22.19 11.25
CA ASP A 196 -1.60 -23.63 11.23
C ASP A 196 -2.24 -24.10 9.93
N PHE A 197 -1.77 -25.25 9.44
CA PHE A 197 -2.40 -25.94 8.33
C PHE A 197 -3.56 -26.80 8.82
N LYS A 198 -4.62 -26.85 8.01
CA LYS A 198 -5.76 -27.73 8.20
C LYS A 198 -5.61 -28.95 7.29
N THR A 199 -6.62 -29.80 7.29
CA THR A 199 -6.73 -30.94 6.37
C THR A 199 -7.94 -30.82 5.44
N HIS A 200 -7.90 -31.59 4.36
CA HIS A 200 -9.03 -31.83 3.48
C HIS A 200 -8.98 -33.25 2.89
N THR A 201 -10.12 -33.73 2.41
CA THR A 201 -10.29 -35.01 1.71
C THR A 201 -9.78 -35.01 0.27
N ASN A 202 -9.51 -33.83 -0.30
CA ASN A 202 -9.12 -33.64 -1.71
C ASN A 202 -7.91 -32.70 -1.80
N ALA A 203 -7.07 -32.90 -2.81
CA ALA A 203 -5.99 -32.01 -3.20
C ALA A 203 -6.19 -31.55 -4.65
N THR A 204 -5.85 -30.30 -4.94
CA THR A 204 -5.87 -29.73 -6.30
C THR A 204 -4.47 -29.61 -6.89
N HIS A 205 -3.43 -29.62 -6.04
CA HIS A 205 -2.05 -29.40 -6.42
C HIS A 205 -1.15 -30.49 -5.86
N ASN A 206 -0.08 -30.82 -6.58
CA ASN A 206 1.00 -31.68 -6.11
C ASN A 206 2.34 -31.10 -6.59
N CYS A 207 2.84 -30.08 -5.90
CA CYS A 207 4.02 -29.35 -6.31
C CYS A 207 4.69 -28.64 -5.13
N GLU A 208 5.87 -28.11 -5.39
CA GLU A 208 6.53 -27.14 -4.53
C GLU A 208 6.00 -25.73 -4.84
N ALA A 209 5.49 -25.04 -3.82
CA ALA A 209 4.83 -23.75 -3.97
C ALA A 209 5.02 -22.86 -2.73
N LEU A 210 4.87 -21.55 -2.94
CA LEU A 210 4.62 -20.58 -1.89
C LEU A 210 3.12 -20.25 -1.83
N ILE A 211 2.54 -20.28 -0.64
CA ILE A 211 1.13 -19.95 -0.43
C ILE A 211 1.07 -18.59 0.27
N TYR A 212 0.69 -17.55 -0.48
CA TYR A 212 0.76 -16.16 -0.05
C TYR A 212 -0.63 -15.63 0.31
N ALA A 213 -0.82 -15.20 1.56
CA ALA A 213 -2.09 -14.68 2.06
C ALA A 213 -2.40 -13.28 1.50
N VAL A 214 -3.50 -13.15 0.76
CA VAL A 214 -3.93 -11.90 0.13
C VAL A 214 -5.26 -11.36 0.65
N GLY A 215 -5.97 -12.13 1.47
CA GLY A 215 -7.16 -11.67 2.18
C GLY A 215 -7.13 -12.09 3.65
N THR A 216 -7.62 -11.20 4.52
CA THR A 216 -7.65 -11.22 6.02
C THR A 216 -6.52 -10.43 6.68
N GLY A 217 -6.90 -9.36 7.41
CA GLY A 217 -5.94 -8.37 7.92
C GLY A 217 -4.97 -8.87 9.00
N GLY A 218 -5.31 -9.93 9.74
CA GLY A 218 -4.40 -10.49 10.76
C GLY A 218 -3.26 -11.34 10.18
N SER A 219 -3.40 -11.77 8.93
CA SER A 219 -2.47 -12.69 8.26
C SER A 219 -1.99 -12.16 6.92
N LEU A 220 -2.37 -10.93 6.56
CA LEU A 220 -2.14 -10.37 5.24
C LEU A 220 -0.64 -10.31 4.96
N GLY A 221 -0.21 -10.84 3.81
CA GLY A 221 1.20 -10.89 3.43
C GLY A 221 1.96 -12.13 3.90
N ARG A 222 1.39 -12.96 4.79
CA ARG A 222 2.04 -14.20 5.23
C ARG A 222 2.33 -15.12 4.04
N CYS A 223 3.50 -15.72 4.03
CA CYS A 223 3.96 -16.61 2.96
C CYS A 223 4.37 -17.97 3.52
N HIS A 224 3.63 -19.03 3.17
CA HIS A 224 3.97 -20.39 3.55
C HIS A 224 4.76 -21.10 2.45
N TYR A 225 5.79 -21.86 2.82
CA TYR A 225 6.40 -22.85 1.92
C TYR A 225 5.69 -24.18 2.07
N PHE A 226 5.42 -24.86 0.96
CA PHE A 226 4.93 -26.23 0.97
C PHE A 226 5.43 -27.03 -0.23
N ASN A 227 5.68 -28.32 -0.04
CA ASN A 227 6.02 -29.25 -1.12
C ASN A 227 5.28 -30.58 -0.91
N GLY A 228 4.37 -30.91 -1.82
CA GLY A 228 3.56 -32.12 -1.78
C GLY A 228 2.15 -31.89 -2.29
N LYS A 229 1.22 -32.76 -1.89
CA LYS A 229 -0.20 -32.66 -2.24
C LYS A 229 -0.94 -31.70 -1.32
N PHE A 230 -1.60 -30.68 -1.88
CA PHE A 230 -2.37 -29.71 -1.10
C PHE A 230 -3.57 -29.15 -1.85
N ILE A 231 -4.43 -28.47 -1.10
CA ILE A 231 -5.43 -27.52 -1.59
C ILE A 231 -5.24 -26.20 -0.84
N ALA A 232 -5.45 -25.08 -1.52
CA ALA A 232 -5.25 -23.74 -0.93
C ALA A 232 -6.56 -22.95 -0.84
N SER A 233 -6.65 -22.07 0.16
CA SER A 233 -7.84 -21.25 0.34
C SER A 233 -7.96 -20.14 -0.70
N ASN A 234 -9.18 -19.76 -1.05
CA ASN A 234 -9.50 -18.62 -1.92
C ASN A 234 -9.05 -17.23 -1.40
N LEU A 235 -8.52 -17.18 -0.18
CA LEU A 235 -7.84 -16.02 0.41
C LEU A 235 -6.33 -16.00 0.17
N CYS A 236 -5.79 -17.00 -0.52
CA CYS A 236 -4.36 -17.15 -0.81
C CYS A 236 -4.10 -17.18 -2.32
N LEU A 237 -2.89 -16.79 -2.70
CA LEU A 237 -2.29 -17.03 -4.00
C LEU A 237 -1.27 -18.16 -3.88
N ILE A 238 -1.26 -19.06 -4.84
CA ILE A 238 -0.29 -20.13 -5.02
C ILE A 238 0.75 -19.62 -6.00
N LEU A 239 2.00 -19.53 -5.54
CA LEU A 239 3.14 -19.04 -6.30
C LEU A 239 4.04 -20.24 -6.61
N THR A 240 4.23 -20.53 -7.89
CA THR A 240 5.15 -21.59 -8.34
C THR A 240 6.31 -20.96 -9.11
N PRO A 241 7.54 -21.52 -9.03
CA PRO A 241 8.69 -20.92 -9.68
C PRO A 241 8.55 -21.00 -11.20
N LYS A 242 8.86 -19.89 -11.90
CA LYS A 242 8.98 -19.89 -13.36
C LYS A 242 10.21 -20.65 -13.84
N ASN A 243 11.31 -20.52 -13.10
CA ASN A 243 12.53 -21.30 -13.32
C ASN A 243 13.01 -21.94 -12.00
N LYS A 244 12.84 -23.27 -11.87
CA LYS A 244 13.29 -24.03 -10.69
C LYS A 244 14.81 -24.00 -10.52
N ASP A 245 15.55 -23.79 -11.60
CA ASP A 245 17.01 -23.74 -11.56
C ASP A 245 17.55 -22.40 -11.08
N GLU A 246 16.70 -21.40 -10.83
CA GLU A 246 17.10 -20.06 -10.36
C GLU A 246 16.55 -19.71 -8.97
N ILE A 247 15.59 -20.50 -8.46
CA ILE A 247 14.75 -20.13 -7.31
C ILE A 247 14.83 -21.22 -6.23
N GLU A 248 15.30 -20.84 -5.05
CA GLU A 248 15.17 -21.62 -3.82
C GLU A 248 13.91 -21.18 -3.07
N MET A 249 12.88 -22.02 -3.11
CA MET A 249 11.54 -21.68 -2.63
C MET A 249 11.53 -21.40 -1.12
N LYS A 250 12.30 -22.15 -0.32
CA LYS A 250 12.38 -21.91 1.14
C LYS A 250 13.01 -20.56 1.48
N PHE A 251 13.97 -20.11 0.68
CA PHE A 251 14.55 -18.77 0.82
C PHE A 251 13.51 -17.69 0.57
N TYR A 252 12.79 -17.77 -0.55
CA TYR A 252 11.77 -16.77 -0.88
C TYR A 252 10.59 -16.78 0.10
N ALA A 253 10.24 -17.92 0.71
CA ALA A 253 9.29 -17.94 1.81
C ALA A 253 9.77 -17.05 2.98
N LYS A 254 11.01 -17.22 3.44
CA LYS A 254 11.59 -16.40 4.51
C LYS A 254 11.71 -14.94 4.09
N TYR A 255 12.20 -14.68 2.88
CA TYR A 255 12.43 -13.34 2.38
C TYR A 255 11.11 -12.54 2.28
N LEU A 256 10.06 -13.15 1.72
CA LEU A 256 8.74 -12.51 1.64
C LEU A 256 8.12 -12.28 3.04
N ASN A 257 8.33 -13.21 3.99
CA ASN A 257 7.88 -13.00 5.37
C ASN A 257 8.60 -11.83 6.05
N MET A 258 9.88 -11.58 5.74
CA MET A 258 10.61 -10.39 6.24
C MET A 258 10.08 -9.08 5.64
N LEU A 259 9.48 -9.13 4.45
CA LEU A 259 8.94 -7.97 3.75
C LEU A 259 7.45 -7.72 4.01
N ILE A 260 6.80 -8.48 4.90
CA ILE A 260 5.35 -8.37 5.15
C ILE A 260 4.93 -6.94 5.45
N GLU A 261 5.58 -6.28 6.41
CA GLU A 261 5.19 -4.92 6.81
C GLU A 261 5.26 -3.94 5.64
N GLN A 262 6.34 -4.02 4.85
CA GLN A 262 6.56 -3.16 3.70
C GLN A 262 5.55 -3.45 2.57
N ILE A 263 5.34 -4.72 2.21
CA ILE A 263 4.41 -5.12 1.15
C ILE A 263 2.98 -4.74 1.53
N VAL A 264 2.58 -5.01 2.76
CA VAL A 264 1.24 -4.69 3.27
C VAL A 264 1.05 -3.17 3.30
N GLU A 265 2.02 -2.41 3.78
CA GLU A 265 1.93 -0.94 3.76
C GLU A 265 1.80 -0.38 2.34
N ASP A 266 2.58 -0.90 1.40
CA ASP A 266 2.61 -0.45 0.01
C ASP A 266 1.31 -0.83 -0.74
N LEU A 267 0.81 -2.05 -0.56
CA LEU A 267 -0.21 -2.65 -1.44
C LEU A 267 -1.59 -2.85 -0.83
N ALA A 268 -1.72 -2.91 0.50
CA ALA A 268 -3.00 -3.24 1.12
C ALA A 268 -4.07 -2.18 0.84
N ASP A 269 -5.25 -2.66 0.43
CA ASP A 269 -6.41 -1.84 0.12
C ASP A 269 -7.66 -2.39 0.83
N GLY A 270 -8.56 -1.51 1.25
CA GLY A 270 -9.80 -1.84 1.98
C GLY A 270 -9.74 -1.61 3.50
N ALA A 271 -10.69 -0.82 4.02
CA ALA A 271 -10.70 -0.28 5.38
C ALA A 271 -11.18 -1.22 6.50
N ALA A 272 -11.81 -2.34 6.15
CA ALA A 272 -12.40 -3.28 7.12
C ALA A 272 -11.88 -4.69 6.93
N LYS A 273 -11.52 -5.04 5.69
CA LYS A 273 -10.89 -6.29 5.30
C LYS A 273 -9.79 -5.93 4.30
N PRO A 274 -8.59 -5.55 4.79
CA PRO A 274 -7.50 -5.20 3.89
C PRO A 274 -7.13 -6.42 3.04
N THR A 275 -6.83 -6.15 1.78
CA THR A 275 -6.51 -7.16 0.77
C THR A 275 -5.37 -6.68 -0.12
N ILE A 276 -4.62 -7.63 -0.67
CA ILE A 276 -3.60 -7.36 -1.69
C ILE A 276 -4.12 -7.87 -3.03
N LYS A 277 -4.15 -7.00 -4.04
CA LYS A 277 -4.59 -7.37 -5.39
C LYS A 277 -3.47 -8.12 -6.11
N GLU A 278 -3.79 -9.27 -6.72
CA GLU A 278 -2.83 -10.11 -7.46
C GLU A 278 -2.03 -9.32 -8.50
N ASN A 279 -2.70 -8.48 -9.30
CA ASN A 279 -2.04 -7.68 -10.34
C ASN A 279 -1.03 -6.67 -9.79
N GLU A 280 -1.22 -6.18 -8.57
CA GLU A 280 -0.30 -5.26 -7.91
C GLU A 280 0.86 -6.04 -7.29
N LEU A 281 0.59 -7.20 -6.67
CA LEU A 281 1.62 -8.07 -6.12
C LEU A 281 2.56 -8.61 -7.22
N LYS A 282 2.02 -8.98 -8.39
CA LYS A 282 2.83 -9.38 -9.56
C LYS A 282 3.83 -8.32 -9.98
N LYS A 283 3.47 -7.04 -9.87
CA LYS A 283 4.31 -5.90 -10.25
C LYS A 283 5.22 -5.44 -9.10
N TYR A 284 5.06 -6.01 -7.91
CA TYR A 284 5.86 -5.65 -6.76
C TYR A 284 7.30 -6.08 -7.02
N LYS A 285 8.20 -5.09 -7.01
CA LYS A 285 9.63 -5.32 -7.14
C LYS A 285 10.17 -5.84 -5.81
N ILE A 286 11.19 -6.68 -5.86
CA ILE A 286 12.01 -7.06 -4.72
C ILE A 286 13.47 -7.05 -5.16
N LYS A 287 14.40 -7.08 -4.21
CA LYS A 287 15.81 -7.21 -4.56
C LYS A 287 16.04 -8.56 -5.23
N SER A 288 16.71 -8.54 -6.38
CA SER A 288 17.21 -9.71 -7.07
C SER A 288 18.34 -10.33 -6.26
N ILE A 289 18.25 -11.64 -6.02
CA ILE A 289 19.23 -12.40 -5.24
C ILE A 289 19.69 -13.56 -6.11
N ASN A 290 20.98 -13.58 -6.47
CA ASN A 290 21.58 -14.70 -7.19
C ASN A 290 21.40 -16.01 -6.41
N LYS A 291 21.13 -17.11 -7.12
CA LYS A 291 20.84 -18.43 -6.52
C LYS A 291 21.87 -18.88 -5.49
N ASP A 292 23.16 -18.62 -5.71
CA ASP A 292 24.22 -18.99 -4.76
C ASP A 292 24.07 -18.32 -3.38
N LYS A 293 23.40 -17.17 -3.32
CA LYS A 293 23.11 -16.42 -2.09
C LYS A 293 21.74 -16.76 -1.48
N GLN A 294 20.97 -17.66 -2.11
CA GLN A 294 19.67 -18.11 -1.61
C GLN A 294 19.79 -19.36 -0.71
N LYS A 295 20.96 -20.00 -0.64
CA LYS A 295 21.19 -21.22 0.14
C LYS A 295 21.35 -20.96 1.65
#